data_AF-A0A954XCN4-F1
#
_entry.id   AF-A0A954XCN4-F1
#
_cell.length_a   1.000
_cell.length_b   1.000
_cell.length_c   1.000
_cell.angle_alpha   90.00
_cell.angle_beta   90.00
_cell.angle_gamma   90.00
#
_symmetry.space_group_name_H-M   'P 1'
#
loop_
_entity.id
_entity.type
_entity.pdbx_description
1 polymer ?
#
loop_
_entity_poly.entity_id
_entity_poly.type
_entity_poly.pdbx_seq_one_letter_code
_entity_poly.pdbx_strand_id
1 'polypeptide(L)'
;SGYFHSQEGEWDSNGQVLWIIERWQQCTRSALSPQLLKAVRQGARWIRGKRTSDSIEEAHAGLMPAGFSAEHLGPNDYYYWDDFWSVAGLLSTATLLRQANDAGESQACEEAAAKLIAAIERSLQIHAAQRSHPGLPASPYRRMDAGAIGSLAVGYPLQLWPADEPRLLSTVEYLMQHCLVHGGFFQDMIHSGINAYLTLHMAQVLLRAGDSRYRDLMQVVVDWASPTGQWPEAIHPITRGGCMGDGQHIWAAAEWIVMLRNCFVQEEPDVLILGGGIPEAWIQDGDTLRCGPTMTRFGAIEIEVENRGNGAEIRWQGDWHDEAPTVEIRLDNHQPRTLSGANGVANVARGTNVETTA
;
A
#
# COMPACT_ATOMS: atom_id res chain seq x y z
N SER A 1 26.05 -6.02 12.94
CA SER A 1 24.58 -5.95 13.09
C SER A 1 23.99 -5.62 11.73
N GLY A 2 22.90 -6.27 11.32
CA GLY A 2 22.11 -5.95 10.11
C GLY A 2 20.66 -5.56 10.44
N TYR A 3 20.40 -5.27 11.72
CA TYR A 3 19.09 -4.85 12.21
C TYR A 3 18.94 -3.34 12.06
N PHE A 4 17.89 -2.90 11.37
CA PHE A 4 17.47 -1.51 11.30
C PHE A 4 16.51 -1.26 12.46
N HIS A 5 17.06 -0.73 13.55
CA HIS A 5 16.35 -0.59 14.82
C HIS A 5 15.47 0.67 14.85
N SER A 6 14.16 0.45 14.91
CA SER A 6 13.16 1.44 15.31
C SER A 6 12.96 1.37 16.84
N GLN A 7 12.30 0.31 17.31
CA GLN A 7 12.08 0.00 18.72
C GLN A 7 12.44 -1.46 19.05
N GLU A 8 12.68 -1.75 20.33
CA GLU A 8 12.98 -3.10 20.76
C GLU A 8 11.74 -3.99 20.65
N GLY A 9 11.83 -5.05 19.83
CA GLY A 9 10.73 -5.99 19.61
C GLY A 9 9.91 -5.76 18.34
N GLU A 10 10.31 -4.80 17.48
CA GLU A 10 9.71 -4.55 16.16
C GLU A 10 10.57 -5.13 15.03
N TRP A 11 9.96 -5.82 14.06
CA TRP A 11 10.69 -6.54 13.02
C TRP A 11 10.45 -6.01 11.59
N ASP A 12 9.34 -5.31 11.36
CA ASP A 12 8.94 -4.70 10.09
C ASP A 12 9.94 -3.70 9.51
N SER A 13 10.62 -2.94 10.37
CA SER A 13 11.58 -1.89 10.03
C SER A 13 12.65 -2.38 9.05
N ASN A 14 13.10 -3.63 9.21
CA ASN A 14 14.07 -4.23 8.31
C ASN A 14 13.54 -4.36 6.89
N GLY A 15 12.29 -4.80 6.74
CA GLY A 15 11.61 -4.87 5.46
C GLY A 15 11.37 -3.50 4.84
N GLN A 16 10.83 -2.58 5.64
CA GLN A 16 10.51 -1.20 5.22
C GLN A 16 11.73 -0.44 4.68
N VAL A 17 12.87 -0.51 5.39
CA VAL A 17 14.10 0.17 4.95
C VAL A 17 14.61 -0.39 3.63
N LEU A 18 14.60 -1.71 3.45
CA LEU A 18 15.05 -2.33 2.20
C LEU A 18 14.12 -1.98 1.04
N TRP A 19 12.81 -2.00 1.30
CA TRP A 19 11.78 -1.64 0.32
C TRP A 19 11.88 -0.18 -0.10
N ILE A 20 12.00 0.76 0.85
CA ILE A 20 12.06 2.19 0.52
C ILE A 20 13.37 2.56 -0.20
N ILE A 21 14.49 1.87 0.08
CA ILE A 21 15.74 2.06 -0.67
C ILE A 21 15.56 1.68 -2.15
N GLU A 22 14.90 0.55 -2.43
CA GLU A 22 14.58 0.18 -3.82
C GLU A 22 13.63 1.20 -4.45
N ARG A 23 12.55 1.61 -3.77
CA ARG A 23 11.63 2.64 -4.29
C ARG A 23 12.35 3.95 -4.61
N TRP A 24 13.24 4.40 -3.72
CA TRP A 24 14.07 5.59 -3.96
C TRP A 24 14.95 5.41 -5.19
N GLN A 25 15.58 4.24 -5.36
CA GLN A 25 16.43 3.97 -6.52
C GLN A 25 15.62 3.87 -7.82
N GLN A 26 14.44 3.24 -7.79
CA GLN A 26 13.53 3.16 -8.93
C GLN A 26 13.12 4.55 -9.40
N CYS A 27 12.79 5.46 -8.47
CA CYS A 27 12.41 6.84 -8.79
C CYS A 27 13.59 7.68 -9.27
N THR A 28 14.78 7.56 -8.65
CA THR A 28 15.89 8.51 -8.90
C THR A 28 16.94 8.00 -9.89
N ARG A 29 16.94 6.69 -10.19
CA ARG A 29 18.03 5.96 -10.88
C ARG A 29 19.42 6.19 -10.28
N SER A 30 19.49 6.68 -9.04
CA SER A 30 20.75 6.95 -8.37
C SER A 30 21.41 5.63 -7.97
N ALA A 31 22.69 5.47 -8.31
CA ALA A 31 23.44 4.31 -7.90
C ALA A 31 23.58 4.27 -6.36
N LEU A 32 23.42 3.08 -5.78
CA LEU A 32 23.66 2.90 -4.34
C LEU A 32 25.16 2.98 -4.06
N SER A 33 25.52 3.70 -3.00
CA SER A 33 26.90 3.69 -2.51
C SER A 33 27.31 2.28 -2.04
N PRO A 34 28.61 1.94 -2.04
CA PRO A 34 29.09 0.67 -1.51
C PRO A 34 28.65 0.41 -0.05
N GLN A 35 28.55 1.47 0.75
CA GLN A 35 28.09 1.40 2.14
C GLN A 35 26.61 1.04 2.22
N LEU A 36 25.77 1.64 1.36
CA LEU A 36 24.35 1.34 1.32
C LEU A 36 24.08 -0.07 0.80
N LEU A 37 24.78 -0.53 -0.24
CA LEU A 37 24.72 -1.92 -0.70
C LEU A 37 25.14 -2.92 0.38
N LYS A 38 26.17 -2.58 1.17
CA LYS A 38 26.57 -3.40 2.32
C LYS A 38 25.46 -3.46 3.38
N ALA A 39 24.81 -2.33 3.69
CA ALA A 39 23.70 -2.28 4.64
C ALA A 39 22.49 -3.10 4.15
N VAL A 40 22.13 -2.97 2.87
CA VAL A 40 21.07 -3.75 2.20
C VAL A 40 21.33 -5.26 2.35
N ARG A 41 22.55 -5.71 2.02
CA ARG A 41 22.95 -7.11 2.19
C ARG A 41 22.84 -7.60 3.64
N GLN A 42 23.26 -6.75 4.59
CA GLN A 42 23.18 -7.09 6.01
C GLN A 42 21.74 -7.14 6.52
N GLY A 43 20.86 -6.26 6.02
CA GLY A 43 19.43 -6.24 6.32
C GLY A 43 18.73 -7.53 5.88
N ALA A 44 18.93 -7.95 4.63
CA ALA A 44 18.35 -9.19 4.11
C ALA A 44 18.86 -10.44 4.85
N ARG A 45 20.16 -10.49 5.16
CA ARG A 45 20.73 -11.57 5.98
C ARG A 45 20.17 -11.60 7.39
N TRP A 46 19.90 -10.43 7.98
CA TRP A 46 19.24 -10.36 9.28
C TRP A 46 17.83 -10.92 9.23
N ILE A 47 17.00 -10.54 8.24
CA ILE A 47 15.64 -11.09 8.06
C ILE A 47 15.71 -12.62 7.99
N ARG A 48 16.59 -13.15 7.13
CA ARG A 48 16.78 -14.60 6.95
C ARG A 48 17.16 -15.32 8.24
N GLY A 49 18.03 -14.70 9.06
CA GLY A 49 18.49 -15.29 10.32
C GLY A 49 17.55 -15.07 11.50
N LYS A 50 16.62 -14.10 11.43
CA LYS A 50 15.71 -13.75 12.51
C LYS A 50 14.46 -14.64 12.55
N ARG A 51 14.03 -15.16 11.39
CA ARG A 51 12.87 -16.04 11.25
C ARG A 51 12.93 -17.24 12.19
N THR A 52 11.76 -17.68 12.63
CA THR A 52 11.56 -18.91 13.39
C THR A 52 11.94 -20.13 12.54
N SER A 53 12.19 -21.28 13.19
CA SER A 53 12.52 -22.51 12.47
C SER A 53 11.32 -22.98 11.63
N ASP A 54 11.59 -23.44 10.41
CA ASP A 54 10.60 -24.12 9.57
C ASP A 54 10.21 -25.50 10.13
N SER A 55 10.96 -26.03 11.10
CA SER A 55 10.83 -27.40 11.62
C SER A 55 9.91 -27.55 12.83
N ILE A 56 9.28 -26.48 13.30
CA ILE A 56 8.35 -26.55 14.43
C ILE A 56 6.94 -26.92 13.92
N GLU A 57 6.17 -27.63 14.74
CA GLU A 57 4.81 -28.06 14.41
C GLU A 57 3.76 -27.02 14.85
N GLU A 58 4.05 -25.75 14.60
CA GLU A 58 3.23 -24.61 15.04
C GLU A 58 2.79 -23.76 13.85
N ALA A 59 1.67 -23.04 13.99
CA ALA A 59 1.15 -22.20 12.91
C ALA A 59 2.13 -21.10 12.46
N HIS A 60 3.03 -20.66 13.34
CA HIS A 60 4.05 -19.65 13.05
C HIS A 60 5.35 -20.20 12.46
N ALA A 61 5.43 -21.49 12.10
CA ALA A 61 6.64 -22.12 11.57
C ALA A 61 7.21 -21.40 10.32
N GLY A 62 8.39 -20.82 10.47
CA GLY A 62 9.10 -20.11 9.40
C GLY A 62 8.76 -18.63 9.27
N LEU A 63 7.86 -18.10 10.11
CA LEU A 63 7.51 -16.67 10.18
C LEU A 63 8.54 -15.88 10.99
N MET A 64 8.42 -14.55 10.99
CA MET A 64 9.09 -13.68 11.95
C MET A 64 8.66 -14.02 13.38
N PRO A 65 9.56 -13.92 14.38
CA PRO A 65 9.25 -14.30 15.75
C PRO A 65 8.24 -13.33 16.37
N ALA A 66 7.60 -13.73 17.48
CA ALA A 66 6.68 -12.86 18.18
C ALA A 66 7.34 -11.52 18.58
N GLY A 67 6.63 -10.42 18.38
CA GLY A 67 7.10 -9.07 18.66
C GLY A 67 5.96 -8.08 18.79
N PHE A 68 6.29 -6.85 19.17
CA PHE A 68 5.33 -5.75 19.30
C PHE A 68 4.89 -5.23 17.92
N SER A 69 5.76 -5.38 16.91
CA SER A 69 5.50 -4.94 15.52
C SER A 69 5.05 -3.47 15.46
N ALA A 70 4.17 -3.10 14.53
CA ALA A 70 3.54 -1.78 14.57
C ALA A 70 2.63 -1.66 15.79
N GLU A 71 2.80 -0.60 16.57
CA GLU A 71 2.12 -0.34 17.86
C GLU A 71 0.59 -0.43 17.82
N HIS A 72 0.00 -0.26 16.64
CA HIS A 72 -1.43 -0.37 16.38
C HIS A 72 -1.93 -1.81 16.20
N LEU A 73 -1.10 -2.85 16.22
CA LEU A 73 -1.55 -4.22 15.92
C LEU A 73 -1.98 -4.99 17.16
N GLY A 74 -1.47 -4.62 18.34
CA GLY A 74 -1.86 -5.20 19.63
C GLY A 74 -0.69 -5.73 20.47
N PRO A 75 -0.91 -6.71 21.36
CA PRO A 75 0.16 -7.27 22.19
C PRO A 75 1.15 -8.11 21.38
N ASN A 76 2.23 -8.60 21.99
CA ASN A 76 3.22 -9.40 21.27
C ASN A 76 2.62 -10.64 20.58
N ASP A 77 2.83 -10.78 19.27
CA ASP A 77 2.37 -11.91 18.46
C ASP A 77 3.21 -12.06 17.17
N TYR A 78 2.92 -13.10 16.39
CA TYR A 78 3.55 -13.40 15.10
C TYR A 78 2.80 -12.68 13.97
N TYR A 79 3.08 -11.38 13.82
CA TYR A 79 2.31 -10.53 12.91
C TYR A 79 2.64 -10.75 11.44
N TYR A 80 1.60 -10.98 10.62
CA TYR A 80 1.77 -11.04 9.16
C TYR A 80 2.27 -9.71 8.57
N TRP A 81 2.05 -8.59 9.25
CA TRP A 81 2.68 -7.30 8.91
C TRP A 81 4.20 -7.40 8.82
N ASP A 82 4.85 -7.96 9.85
CA ASP A 82 6.31 -8.13 9.87
C ASP A 82 6.78 -9.07 8.75
N ASP A 83 6.02 -10.13 8.51
CA ASP A 83 6.30 -11.11 7.47
C ASP A 83 6.19 -10.50 6.06
N PHE A 84 5.12 -9.76 5.77
CA PHE A 84 4.93 -9.13 4.47
C PHE A 84 5.99 -8.05 4.19
N TRP A 85 6.31 -7.21 5.16
CA TRP A 85 7.43 -6.27 5.04
C TRP A 85 8.75 -7.00 4.80
N SER A 86 8.99 -8.10 5.51
CA SER A 86 10.18 -8.93 5.33
C SER A 86 10.26 -9.54 3.93
N VAL A 87 9.14 -10.02 3.38
CA VAL A 87 9.06 -10.50 1.98
C VAL A 87 9.42 -9.36 1.03
N ALA A 88 8.77 -8.21 1.15
CA ALA A 88 9.02 -7.07 0.29
C ALA A 88 10.49 -6.63 0.35
N GLY A 89 11.07 -6.50 1.55
CA GLY A 89 12.47 -6.14 1.72
C GLY A 89 13.46 -7.14 1.12
N LEU A 90 13.15 -8.45 1.18
CA LEU A 90 13.96 -9.49 0.53
C LEU A 90 13.89 -9.39 -1.00
N LEU A 91 12.70 -9.20 -1.57
CA LEU A 91 12.52 -9.00 -3.02
C LEU A 91 13.23 -7.72 -3.50
N SER A 92 13.05 -6.61 -2.78
CA SER A 92 13.74 -5.35 -3.05
C SER A 92 15.25 -5.50 -3.00
N THR A 93 15.77 -6.24 -2.02
CA THR A 93 17.20 -6.55 -1.94
C THR A 93 17.67 -7.38 -3.12
N ALA A 94 16.88 -8.38 -3.54
CA ALA A 94 17.23 -9.19 -4.70
C ALA A 94 17.37 -8.34 -5.97
N THR A 95 16.44 -7.41 -6.22
CA THR A 95 16.52 -6.46 -7.34
C THR A 95 17.79 -5.61 -7.28
N LEU A 96 18.03 -4.96 -6.14
CA LEU A 96 19.19 -4.08 -5.94
C LEU A 96 20.52 -4.82 -6.13
N LEU A 97 20.64 -6.05 -5.60
CA LEU A 97 21.85 -6.86 -5.70
C LEU A 97 22.06 -7.41 -7.12
N ARG A 98 20.99 -7.76 -7.83
CA ARG A 98 21.06 -8.17 -9.24
C ARG A 98 21.66 -7.05 -10.11
N GLN A 99 21.18 -5.82 -9.93
CA GLN A 99 21.71 -4.65 -10.63
C GLN A 99 23.15 -4.32 -10.24
N ALA A 100 23.55 -4.64 -9.01
CA ALA A 100 24.93 -4.53 -8.54
C ALA A 100 25.83 -5.73 -8.95
N ASN A 101 25.35 -6.62 -9.82
CA ASN A 101 26.04 -7.83 -10.29
C ASN A 101 26.40 -8.84 -9.18
N ASP A 102 25.64 -8.86 -8.08
CA ASP A 102 25.74 -9.85 -6.99
C ASP A 102 24.64 -10.91 -7.13
N ALA A 103 24.70 -11.69 -8.23
CA ALA A 103 23.67 -12.65 -8.60
C ALA A 103 23.45 -13.77 -7.56
N GLY A 104 24.51 -14.18 -6.86
CA GLY A 104 24.43 -15.23 -5.85
C GLY A 104 23.62 -14.82 -4.62
N GLU A 105 23.89 -13.64 -4.07
CA GLU A 105 23.12 -13.15 -2.93
C GLU A 105 21.71 -12.68 -3.35
N SER A 106 21.56 -12.16 -4.57
CA SER A 106 20.25 -11.86 -5.16
C SER A 106 19.34 -13.11 -5.18
N GLN A 107 19.81 -14.21 -5.76
CA GLN A 107 19.10 -15.49 -5.79
C GLN A 107 18.75 -16.00 -4.37
N ALA A 108 19.69 -15.89 -3.43
CA ALA A 108 19.45 -16.30 -2.04
C ALA A 108 18.34 -15.48 -1.36
N CYS A 109 18.17 -14.20 -1.74
CA CYS A 109 17.08 -13.36 -1.24
C CYS A 109 15.74 -13.75 -1.86
N GLU A 110 15.68 -14.06 -3.16
CA GLU A 110 14.46 -14.53 -3.84
C GLU A 110 13.98 -15.87 -3.26
N GLU A 111 14.90 -16.81 -3.04
CA GLU A 111 14.58 -18.09 -2.41
C GLU A 111 14.08 -17.91 -0.96
N ALA A 112 14.66 -16.96 -0.22
CA ALA A 112 14.22 -16.64 1.12
C ALA A 112 12.82 -16.01 1.14
N ALA A 113 12.54 -15.09 0.22
CA ALA A 113 11.23 -14.46 0.06
C ALA A 113 10.17 -15.51 -0.31
N ALA A 114 10.45 -16.38 -1.29
CA ALA A 114 9.56 -17.46 -1.69
C ALA A 114 9.27 -18.43 -0.53
N LYS A 115 10.29 -18.78 0.28
CA LYS A 115 10.11 -19.60 1.48
C LYS A 115 9.23 -18.92 2.53
N LEU A 116 9.39 -17.61 2.74
CA LEU A 116 8.59 -16.85 3.70
C LEU A 116 7.13 -16.71 3.24
N ILE A 117 6.89 -16.39 1.96
CA ILE A 117 5.52 -16.44 1.37
C ILE A 117 4.89 -17.82 1.56
N ALA A 118 5.64 -18.90 1.29
CA ALA A 118 5.13 -20.25 1.50
C ALA A 118 4.83 -20.53 2.99
N ALA A 119 5.58 -19.94 3.93
CA ALA A 119 5.30 -20.05 5.35
C ALA A 119 4.01 -19.30 5.75
N ILE A 120 3.82 -18.08 5.24
CA ILE A 120 2.59 -17.30 5.44
C ILE A 120 1.37 -18.07 4.90
N GLU A 121 1.44 -18.59 3.68
CA GLU A 121 0.33 -19.35 3.07
C GLU A 121 0.01 -20.63 3.84
N ARG A 122 1.03 -21.38 4.29
CA ARG A 122 0.83 -22.54 5.17
C ARG A 122 0.14 -22.12 6.47
N SER A 123 0.59 -21.03 7.09
CA SER A 123 0.04 -20.51 8.34
C SER A 123 -1.45 -20.16 8.22
N LEU A 124 -1.81 -19.43 7.16
CA LEU A 124 -3.19 -19.05 6.85
C LEU A 124 -4.10 -20.27 6.60
N GLN A 125 -3.55 -21.37 6.09
CA GLN A 125 -4.28 -22.62 5.81
C GLN A 125 -4.58 -23.43 7.06
N ILE A 126 -3.69 -23.46 8.07
CA ILE A 126 -3.80 -24.34 9.25
C ILE A 126 -5.14 -24.18 9.99
N HIS A 127 -5.66 -22.94 10.06
CA HIS A 127 -6.94 -22.65 10.72
C HIS A 127 -8.03 -22.16 9.74
N ALA A 128 -7.82 -22.27 8.43
CA ALA A 128 -8.76 -21.74 7.44
C ALA A 128 -10.20 -22.27 7.61
N ALA A 129 -10.35 -23.57 7.86
CA ALA A 129 -11.67 -24.20 8.05
C ALA A 129 -12.38 -23.81 9.35
N GLN A 130 -11.65 -23.27 10.33
CA GLN A 130 -12.18 -22.85 11.64
C GLN A 130 -12.48 -21.35 11.68
N ARG A 131 -12.03 -20.59 10.67
CA ARG A 131 -12.28 -19.14 10.58
C ARG A 131 -13.72 -18.88 10.17
N SER A 132 -14.36 -17.96 10.88
CA SER A 132 -15.71 -17.47 10.56
C SER A 132 -15.74 -16.48 9.39
N HIS A 133 -14.57 -16.06 8.90
CA HIS A 133 -14.44 -15.02 7.89
C HIS A 133 -13.23 -15.29 6.96
N PRO A 134 -13.36 -15.08 5.62
CA PRO A 134 -12.31 -15.43 4.65
C PRO A 134 -11.11 -14.46 4.62
N GLY A 135 -11.24 -13.29 5.24
CA GLY A 135 -10.19 -12.28 5.36
C GLY A 135 -8.95 -12.73 6.14
N LEU A 136 -7.91 -11.88 6.09
CA LEU A 136 -6.63 -12.08 6.73
C LEU A 136 -6.68 -11.55 8.18
N PRO A 137 -6.48 -12.40 9.21
CA PRO A 137 -6.29 -11.90 10.56
C PRO A 137 -4.93 -11.21 10.69
N ALA A 138 -4.66 -10.58 11.84
CA ALA A 138 -3.37 -9.94 12.12
C ALA A 138 -2.21 -10.94 12.29
N SER A 139 -2.51 -12.14 12.79
CA SER A 139 -1.55 -13.20 13.12
C SER A 139 -2.19 -14.59 12.99
N PRO A 140 -1.40 -15.69 13.05
CA PRO A 140 -1.92 -17.05 13.00
C PRO A 140 -2.89 -17.42 14.13
N TYR A 141 -2.77 -16.75 15.27
CA TYR A 141 -3.49 -17.09 16.51
C TYR A 141 -4.62 -16.12 16.82
N ARG A 142 -4.86 -15.13 15.95
CA ARG A 142 -5.91 -14.13 16.13
C ARG A 142 -7.10 -14.39 15.22
N ARG A 143 -8.27 -14.06 15.75
CA ARG A 143 -9.49 -13.89 14.95
C ARG A 143 -9.40 -12.59 14.15
N MET A 144 -10.38 -12.37 13.27
CA MET A 144 -10.57 -11.05 12.68
C MET A 144 -10.92 -10.03 13.77
N ASP A 145 -10.24 -8.89 13.75
CA ASP A 145 -10.47 -7.70 14.57
C ASP A 145 -9.75 -6.51 13.92
N ALA A 146 -9.71 -5.36 14.60
CA ALA A 146 -9.08 -4.15 14.08
C ALA A 146 -7.59 -4.35 13.71
N GLY A 147 -6.87 -5.27 14.36
CA GLY A 147 -5.47 -5.58 14.04
C GLY A 147 -5.26 -6.14 12.63
N ALA A 148 -6.31 -6.67 11.99
CA ALA A 148 -6.26 -7.14 10.60
C ALA A 148 -5.92 -6.02 9.60
N ILE A 149 -6.02 -4.75 10.00
CA ILE A 149 -5.58 -3.60 9.21
C ILE A 149 -4.11 -3.72 8.75
N GLY A 150 -3.23 -4.30 9.58
CA GLY A 150 -1.83 -4.52 9.21
C GLY A 150 -1.70 -5.49 8.05
N SER A 151 -2.58 -6.48 7.95
CA SER A 151 -2.54 -7.47 6.87
C SER A 151 -2.87 -6.88 5.50
N LEU A 152 -3.41 -5.65 5.43
CA LEU A 152 -3.57 -4.92 4.17
C LEU A 152 -2.24 -4.53 3.50
N ALA A 153 -1.13 -4.52 4.26
CA ALA A 153 0.21 -4.23 3.74
C ALA A 153 0.56 -5.03 2.49
N VAL A 154 0.12 -6.30 2.43
CA VAL A 154 0.33 -7.20 1.28
C VAL A 154 -0.26 -6.64 -0.02
N GLY A 155 -1.36 -5.90 0.09
CA GLY A 155 -2.01 -5.20 -1.02
C GLY A 155 -1.45 -3.80 -1.22
N TYR A 156 -1.44 -2.98 -0.17
CA TYR A 156 -0.88 -1.63 -0.22
C TYR A 156 -0.09 -1.34 1.07
N PRO A 157 1.15 -0.84 0.98
CA PRO A 157 1.83 -0.33 -0.23
C PRO A 157 2.63 -1.39 -1.01
N LEU A 158 2.69 -2.64 -0.54
CA LEU A 158 3.68 -3.60 -1.04
C LEU A 158 3.33 -4.21 -2.39
N GLN A 159 2.04 -4.24 -2.76
CA GLN A 159 1.55 -4.81 -4.03
C GLN A 159 2.07 -6.24 -4.29
N LEU A 160 2.24 -7.03 -3.23
CA LEU A 160 2.66 -8.43 -3.33
C LEU A 160 1.52 -9.29 -3.89
N TRP A 161 0.28 -8.87 -3.71
CA TRP A 161 -0.91 -9.49 -4.27
C TRP A 161 -1.59 -8.62 -5.33
N PRO A 162 -2.30 -9.27 -6.29
CA PRO A 162 -3.16 -8.58 -7.23
C PRO A 162 -4.18 -7.69 -6.54
N ALA A 163 -4.59 -6.62 -7.22
CA ALA A 163 -5.54 -5.65 -6.69
C ALA A 163 -6.91 -6.25 -6.35
N ASP A 164 -7.33 -7.29 -7.06
CA ASP A 164 -8.60 -7.99 -6.94
C ASP A 164 -8.55 -9.26 -6.08
N GLU A 165 -7.46 -9.47 -5.33
CA GLU A 165 -7.28 -10.67 -4.49
C GLU A 165 -8.44 -10.82 -3.47
N PRO A 166 -9.24 -11.90 -3.55
CA PRO A 166 -10.47 -12.01 -2.77
C PRO A 166 -10.27 -11.98 -1.24
N ARG A 167 -9.15 -12.52 -0.75
CA ARG A 167 -8.83 -12.51 0.69
C ARG A 167 -8.52 -11.10 1.18
N LEU A 168 -7.85 -10.29 0.36
CA LEU A 168 -7.56 -8.89 0.65
C LEU A 168 -8.85 -8.07 0.69
N LEU A 169 -9.69 -8.19 -0.33
CA LEU A 169 -10.98 -7.47 -0.38
C LEU A 169 -11.93 -7.88 0.74
N SER A 170 -11.95 -9.17 1.08
CA SER A 170 -12.69 -9.66 2.26
C SER A 170 -12.19 -9.02 3.55
N THR A 171 -10.87 -8.84 3.70
CA THR A 171 -10.29 -8.16 4.86
C THR A 171 -10.78 -6.72 4.97
N VAL A 172 -10.78 -5.98 3.86
CA VAL A 172 -11.34 -4.62 3.82
C VAL A 172 -12.83 -4.63 4.18
N GLU A 173 -13.62 -5.55 3.62
CA GLU A 173 -15.05 -5.65 3.92
C GLU A 173 -15.32 -5.86 5.42
N TYR A 174 -14.56 -6.76 6.06
CA TYR A 174 -14.65 -6.97 7.51
C TYR A 174 -14.37 -5.67 8.29
N LEU A 175 -13.28 -4.97 7.94
CA LEU A 175 -12.88 -3.74 8.60
C LEU A 175 -13.93 -2.63 8.39
N MET A 176 -14.52 -2.54 7.19
CA MET A 176 -15.58 -1.59 6.88
C MET A 176 -16.85 -1.86 7.71
N GLN A 177 -17.23 -3.13 7.86
CA GLN A 177 -18.45 -3.52 8.58
C GLN A 177 -18.30 -3.43 10.11
N HIS A 178 -17.11 -3.69 10.64
CA HIS A 178 -16.93 -3.94 12.08
C HIS A 178 -15.97 -2.96 12.78
N CYS A 179 -15.14 -2.23 12.04
CA CYS A 179 -14.07 -1.42 12.61
C CYS A 179 -14.15 0.06 12.20
N LEU A 180 -15.25 0.51 11.58
CA LEU A 180 -15.46 1.93 11.31
C LEU A 180 -16.27 2.61 12.42
N VAL A 181 -15.81 3.79 12.82
CA VAL A 181 -16.57 4.72 13.67
C VAL A 181 -16.64 6.06 12.94
N HIS A 182 -17.86 6.56 12.73
CA HIS A 182 -18.11 7.76 11.92
C HIS A 182 -17.46 7.71 10.52
N GLY A 183 -17.40 6.51 9.92
CA GLY A 183 -16.86 6.27 8.59
C GLY A 183 -15.34 6.11 8.52
N GLY A 184 -14.59 6.36 9.60
CA GLY A 184 -13.14 6.21 9.65
C GLY A 184 -12.72 4.95 10.41
N PHE A 185 -11.57 4.37 10.07
CA PHE A 185 -11.03 3.20 10.74
C PHE A 185 -10.71 3.52 12.20
N PHE A 186 -11.35 2.82 13.11
CA PHE A 186 -11.18 2.98 14.55
C PHE A 186 -10.32 1.85 15.11
N GLN A 187 -9.20 2.22 15.72
CA GLN A 187 -8.39 1.31 16.51
C GLN A 187 -8.89 1.30 17.95
N ASP A 188 -9.21 0.13 18.49
CA ASP A 188 -9.70 -0.03 19.86
C ASP A 188 -8.61 -0.41 20.87
N MET A 189 -7.42 -0.78 20.39
CA MET A 189 -6.32 -1.29 21.21
C MET A 189 -4.98 -0.62 20.87
N ILE A 190 -4.42 0.12 21.84
CA ILE A 190 -3.18 0.93 21.75
C ILE A 190 -3.28 1.98 20.62
N HIS A 191 -2.90 3.24 20.88
CA HIS A 191 -3.14 4.32 19.91
C HIS A 191 -4.60 4.41 19.45
N SER A 192 -5.50 4.22 20.42
CA SER A 192 -6.92 4.12 20.17
C SER A 192 -7.51 5.45 19.70
N GLY A 193 -8.41 5.34 18.73
CA GLY A 193 -9.07 6.45 18.05
C GLY A 193 -9.23 6.16 16.57
N ILE A 194 -9.82 7.12 15.86
CA ILE A 194 -9.96 7.07 14.40
C ILE A 194 -8.60 7.43 13.80
N ASN A 195 -8.03 6.53 13.00
CA ASN A 195 -6.72 6.69 12.38
C ASN A 195 -6.86 7.10 10.91
N ALA A 196 -6.40 8.30 10.55
CA ALA A 196 -6.53 8.84 9.19
C ALA A 196 -5.73 8.02 8.17
N TYR A 197 -4.45 7.72 8.45
CA TYR A 197 -3.59 6.97 7.52
C TYR A 197 -4.06 5.52 7.30
N LEU A 198 -4.55 4.84 8.35
CA LEU A 198 -5.12 3.50 8.21
C LEU A 198 -6.46 3.50 7.46
N THR A 199 -7.27 4.55 7.63
CA THR A 199 -8.46 4.76 6.79
C THR A 199 -8.05 4.91 5.32
N LEU A 200 -6.98 5.63 5.04
CA LEU A 200 -6.44 5.76 3.68
C LEU A 200 -5.82 4.46 3.15
N HIS A 201 -5.20 3.62 3.98
CA HIS A 201 -4.75 2.29 3.54
C HIS A 201 -5.89 1.43 3.00
N MET A 202 -7.05 1.45 3.66
CA MET A 202 -8.26 0.79 3.14
C MET A 202 -8.70 1.42 1.81
N ALA A 203 -8.68 2.76 1.73
CA ALA A 203 -9.03 3.49 0.50
C ALA A 203 -8.08 3.13 -0.66
N GLN A 204 -6.78 2.98 -0.41
CA GLN A 204 -5.79 2.61 -1.43
C GLN A 204 -6.04 1.20 -1.97
N VAL A 205 -6.37 0.23 -1.09
CA VAL A 205 -6.73 -1.13 -1.52
C VAL A 205 -7.99 -1.10 -2.41
N LEU A 206 -9.02 -0.37 -2.00
CA LEU A 206 -10.25 -0.22 -2.78
C LEU A 206 -10.01 0.50 -4.12
N LEU A 207 -9.19 1.55 -4.12
CA LEU A 207 -8.82 2.29 -5.32
C LEU A 207 -8.13 1.37 -6.34
N ARG A 208 -7.14 0.58 -5.89
CA ARG A 208 -6.46 -0.41 -6.75
C ARG A 208 -7.46 -1.40 -7.35
N ALA A 209 -8.44 -1.85 -6.56
CA ALA A 209 -9.47 -2.79 -6.99
C ALA A 209 -10.56 -2.16 -7.88
N GLY A 210 -10.53 -0.84 -8.11
CA GLY A 210 -11.58 -0.11 -8.84
C GLY A 210 -12.89 0.04 -8.07
N ASP A 211 -12.88 -0.17 -6.76
CA ASP A 211 -14.05 -0.06 -5.90
C ASP A 211 -14.29 1.38 -5.45
N SER A 212 -15.35 2.00 -5.96
CA SER A 212 -15.72 3.40 -5.71
C SER A 212 -15.81 3.83 -4.24
N ARG A 213 -15.98 2.88 -3.30
CA ARG A 213 -16.06 3.16 -1.85
C ARG A 213 -14.79 3.77 -1.27
N TYR A 214 -13.66 3.74 -2.00
CA TYR A 214 -12.46 4.49 -1.62
C TYR A 214 -12.76 5.99 -1.41
N ARG A 215 -13.71 6.55 -2.17
CA ARG A 215 -14.10 7.97 -2.12
C ARG A 215 -14.72 8.35 -0.79
N ASP A 216 -15.55 7.47 -0.22
CA ASP A 216 -16.20 7.71 1.06
C ASP A 216 -15.16 7.79 2.19
N LEU A 217 -14.16 6.88 2.16
CA LEU A 217 -13.06 6.88 3.11
C LEU A 217 -12.17 8.13 2.96
N MET A 218 -11.88 8.55 1.73
CA MET A 218 -11.16 9.82 1.48
C MET A 218 -11.94 11.02 2.02
N GLN A 219 -13.25 11.09 1.76
CA GLN A 219 -14.08 12.20 2.21
C GLN A 219 -14.12 12.28 3.73
N VAL A 220 -14.22 11.13 4.41
CA VAL A 220 -14.10 11.09 5.87
C VAL A 220 -12.75 11.64 6.31
N VAL A 221 -11.64 11.27 5.68
CA VAL A 221 -10.33 11.82 6.09
C VAL A 221 -10.29 13.35 5.91
N VAL A 222 -10.87 13.90 4.84
CA VAL A 222 -11.00 15.36 4.65
C VAL A 222 -11.82 16.00 5.77
N ASP A 223 -12.98 15.43 6.10
CA ASP A 223 -13.91 15.98 7.09
C ASP A 223 -13.29 16.06 8.50
N TRP A 224 -12.28 15.22 8.75
CA TRP A 224 -11.57 15.12 10.02
C TRP A 224 -10.22 15.86 10.03
N ALA A 225 -9.89 16.56 8.95
CA ALA A 225 -8.70 17.40 8.90
C ALA A 225 -8.82 18.58 9.89
N SER A 226 -7.74 18.87 10.61
CA SER A 226 -7.65 20.10 11.40
C SER A 226 -7.70 21.34 10.50
N PRO A 227 -7.93 22.55 11.07
CA PRO A 227 -7.91 23.80 10.29
C PRO A 227 -6.60 24.07 9.53
N THR A 228 -5.51 23.39 9.87
CA THR A 228 -4.22 23.47 9.17
C THR A 228 -4.05 22.39 8.08
N GLY A 229 -5.08 21.60 7.80
CA GLY A 229 -5.01 20.50 6.83
C GLY A 229 -4.13 19.34 7.30
N GLN A 230 -4.13 19.05 8.61
CA GLN A 230 -3.31 18.01 9.24
C GLN A 230 -4.17 17.12 10.15
N TRP A 231 -3.67 15.92 10.46
CA TRP A 231 -4.34 14.97 11.35
C TRP A 231 -3.40 14.60 12.51
N PRO A 232 -3.94 14.44 13.73
CA PRO A 232 -3.23 13.74 14.77
C PRO A 232 -3.14 12.25 14.40
N GLU A 233 -2.33 11.51 15.12
CA GLU A 233 -2.17 10.07 14.89
C GLU A 233 -3.49 9.32 15.12
N ALA A 234 -4.15 9.59 16.25
CA ALA A 234 -5.48 9.07 16.54
C ALA A 234 -6.44 10.21 16.90
N ILE A 235 -7.65 10.18 16.31
CA ILE A 235 -8.68 11.19 16.52
C ILE A 235 -9.80 10.65 17.43
N HIS A 236 -10.15 11.44 18.43
CA HIS A 236 -11.19 11.10 19.38
C HIS A 236 -12.58 11.18 18.71
N PRO A 237 -13.43 10.14 18.78
CA PRO A 237 -14.71 10.10 18.06
C PRO A 237 -15.69 11.21 18.52
N ILE A 238 -15.67 11.56 19.81
CA ILE A 238 -16.54 12.61 20.38
C ILE A 238 -15.97 14.02 20.21
N THR A 239 -14.74 14.29 20.68
CA THR A 239 -14.20 15.66 20.67
C THR A 239 -13.67 16.09 19.30
N ARG A 240 -13.42 15.13 18.39
CA ARG A 240 -12.77 15.32 17.08
C ARG A 240 -11.36 15.91 17.14
N GLY A 241 -10.78 16.04 18.33
CA GLY A 241 -9.37 16.37 18.52
C GLY A 241 -8.51 15.12 18.63
N GLY A 242 -7.19 15.30 18.64
CA GLY A 242 -6.26 14.19 18.87
C GLY A 242 -6.42 13.57 20.26
N CYS A 243 -6.32 12.25 20.36
CA CYS A 243 -6.37 11.51 21.64
C CYS A 243 -5.17 10.61 21.92
N MET A 244 -4.33 10.32 20.94
CA MET A 244 -3.05 9.65 21.14
C MET A 244 -2.04 10.12 20.09
N GLY A 245 -0.76 10.01 20.43
CA GLY A 245 0.33 10.09 19.48
C GLY A 245 0.68 11.51 19.09
N ASP A 246 1.23 11.67 17.89
CA ASP A 246 1.59 12.97 17.37
C ASP A 246 0.36 13.84 17.10
N GLY A 247 0.44 15.14 17.43
CA GLY A 247 -0.62 16.10 17.10
C GLY A 247 -0.72 16.43 15.61
N GLN A 248 0.42 16.39 14.91
CA GLN A 248 0.53 16.46 13.46
C GLN A 248 1.32 15.24 13.00
N HIS A 249 0.62 14.16 12.69
CA HIS A 249 1.25 12.89 12.39
C HIS A 249 1.70 12.84 10.93
N ILE A 250 3.02 12.73 10.73
CA ILE A 250 3.65 12.85 9.41
C ILE A 250 3.17 11.75 8.45
N TRP A 251 2.91 10.55 8.95
CA TRP A 251 2.41 9.47 8.09
C TRP A 251 1.02 9.79 7.55
N ALA A 252 0.10 10.34 8.37
CA ALA A 252 -1.22 10.75 7.88
C ALA A 252 -1.12 11.83 6.79
N ALA A 253 -0.24 12.81 6.96
CA ALA A 253 0.00 13.84 5.96
C ALA A 253 0.61 13.26 4.67
N ALA A 254 1.60 12.37 4.79
CA ALA A 254 2.24 11.73 3.64
C ALA A 254 1.25 10.83 2.88
N GLU A 255 0.45 10.04 3.60
CA GLU A 255 -0.51 9.13 3.01
C GLU A 255 -1.63 9.89 2.28
N TRP A 256 -2.06 11.05 2.80
CA TRP A 256 -2.98 11.91 2.08
C TRP A 256 -2.42 12.40 0.74
N ILE A 257 -1.16 12.83 0.72
CA ILE A 257 -0.48 13.25 -0.51
C ILE A 257 -0.34 12.07 -1.49
N VAL A 258 0.03 10.89 -1.00
CA VAL A 258 0.16 9.68 -1.83
C VAL A 258 -1.19 9.23 -2.37
N MET A 259 -2.26 9.29 -1.57
CA MET A 259 -3.63 8.98 -2.02
C MET A 259 -4.08 9.94 -3.12
N LEU A 260 -3.87 11.25 -2.94
CA LEU A 260 -4.17 12.25 -3.98
C LEU A 260 -3.36 11.98 -5.25
N ARG A 261 -2.05 11.71 -5.13
CA ARG A 261 -1.21 11.33 -6.27
C ARG A 261 -1.77 10.10 -6.96
N ASN A 262 -2.16 9.06 -6.21
CA ASN A 262 -2.71 7.82 -6.74
C ASN A 262 -4.09 8.01 -7.38
N CYS A 263 -4.84 9.06 -7.05
CA CYS A 263 -6.04 9.39 -7.83
C CYS A 263 -5.69 9.73 -9.28
N PHE A 264 -4.56 10.41 -9.51
CA PHE A 264 -4.10 10.81 -10.84
C PHE A 264 -3.25 9.76 -11.53
N VAL A 265 -2.34 9.11 -10.81
CA VAL A 265 -1.32 8.21 -11.34
C VAL A 265 -1.17 7.03 -10.40
N GLN A 266 -1.55 5.82 -10.81
CA GLN A 266 -1.33 4.59 -10.04
C GLN A 266 -0.32 3.70 -10.78
N GLU A 267 0.62 3.14 -10.03
CA GLU A 267 1.57 2.15 -10.56
C GLU A 267 1.04 0.77 -10.23
N GLU A 268 0.81 -0.07 -11.24
CA GLU A 268 0.76 -1.53 -11.09
C GLU A 268 2.02 -2.11 -11.75
N PRO A 269 2.37 -3.40 -11.55
CA PRO A 269 3.68 -3.94 -11.94
C PRO A 269 4.15 -3.58 -13.37
N ASP A 270 3.26 -3.69 -14.35
CA ASP A 270 3.58 -3.49 -15.78
C ASP A 270 2.74 -2.38 -16.46
N VAL A 271 1.91 -1.66 -15.69
CA VAL A 271 0.99 -0.66 -16.25
C VAL A 271 0.92 0.58 -15.37
N LEU A 272 0.86 1.75 -16.02
CA LEU A 272 0.59 3.02 -15.37
C LEU A 272 -0.88 3.40 -15.61
N ILE A 273 -1.66 3.44 -14.54
CA ILE A 273 -3.08 3.80 -14.61
C ILE A 273 -3.21 5.30 -14.39
N LEU A 274 -3.87 5.99 -15.32
CA LEU A 274 -4.08 7.44 -15.29
C LEU A 274 -5.55 7.78 -15.02
N GLY A 275 -5.76 8.64 -14.03
CA GLY A 275 -7.06 9.18 -13.64
C GLY A 275 -7.95 8.26 -12.82
N GLY A 276 -7.48 7.05 -12.49
CA GLY A 276 -8.31 5.98 -11.94
C GLY A 276 -9.02 6.30 -10.63
N GLY A 277 -8.55 7.32 -9.89
CA GLY A 277 -9.20 7.79 -8.68
C GLY A 277 -9.77 9.21 -8.76
N ILE A 278 -9.74 9.88 -9.91
CA ILE A 278 -10.31 11.22 -10.09
C ILE A 278 -11.85 11.08 -10.09
N PRO A 279 -12.55 11.61 -9.07
CA PRO A 279 -14.01 11.62 -9.05
C PRO A 279 -14.55 12.52 -10.16
N GLU A 280 -15.68 12.15 -10.76
CA GLU A 280 -16.35 12.98 -11.78
C GLU A 280 -16.63 14.41 -11.27
N ALA A 281 -16.95 14.54 -9.97
CA ALA A 281 -17.21 15.83 -9.32
C ALA A 281 -16.03 16.82 -9.38
N TRP A 282 -14.80 16.35 -9.62
CA TRP A 282 -13.62 17.21 -9.80
C TRP A 282 -13.46 17.71 -11.24
N ILE A 283 -14.10 17.07 -12.22
CA ILE A 283 -13.97 17.39 -13.64
C ILE A 283 -15.08 18.38 -14.02
N GLN A 284 -14.98 19.62 -13.55
CA GLN A 284 -15.96 20.67 -13.82
C GLN A 284 -15.66 21.44 -15.11
N ASP A 285 -16.69 22.04 -15.71
CA ASP A 285 -16.55 22.80 -16.96
C ASP A 285 -15.63 24.01 -16.76
N GLY A 286 -14.57 24.10 -17.56
CA GLY A 286 -13.60 25.20 -17.50
C GLY A 286 -12.43 24.98 -16.53
N ASP A 287 -12.47 23.93 -15.70
CA ASP A 287 -11.38 23.56 -14.81
C ASP A 287 -10.42 22.57 -15.49
N THR A 288 -9.13 22.73 -15.17
CA THR A 288 -8.06 21.84 -15.62
C THR A 288 -7.35 21.29 -14.39
N LEU A 289 -7.47 19.98 -14.17
CA LEU A 289 -6.78 19.29 -13.10
C LEU A 289 -5.37 18.92 -13.55
N ARG A 290 -4.37 19.13 -12.70
CA ARG A 290 -2.97 18.81 -13.00
C ARG A 290 -2.31 18.09 -11.84
N CYS A 291 -1.50 17.10 -12.17
CA CYS A 291 -0.60 16.45 -11.23
C CYS A 291 0.75 16.26 -11.90
N GLY A 292 1.80 16.78 -11.28
CA GLY A 292 3.18 16.51 -11.66
C GLY A 292 4.09 17.73 -11.72
N PRO A 293 5.37 17.52 -12.05
CA PRO A 293 5.96 16.20 -12.32
C PRO A 293 5.97 15.32 -11.05
N THR A 294 5.46 14.10 -11.16
CA THR A 294 5.47 13.11 -10.06
C THR A 294 6.29 11.90 -10.48
N MET A 295 7.03 11.33 -9.52
CA MET A 295 7.91 10.19 -9.80
C MET A 295 7.11 8.88 -9.82
N THR A 296 7.48 8.00 -10.74
CA THR A 296 7.02 6.61 -10.83
C THR A 296 8.26 5.71 -10.97
N ARG A 297 8.10 4.39 -10.85
CA ARG A 297 9.20 3.44 -11.18
C ARG A 297 9.67 3.51 -12.63
N PHE A 298 8.82 4.04 -13.53
CA PHE A 298 9.10 4.14 -14.96
C PHE A 298 9.79 5.46 -15.34
N GLY A 299 9.70 6.48 -14.49
CA GLY A 299 10.14 7.83 -14.80
C GLY A 299 9.21 8.90 -14.21
N ALA A 300 9.54 10.17 -14.46
CA ALA A 300 8.68 11.27 -14.06
C ALA A 300 7.49 11.40 -15.04
N ILE A 301 6.31 11.75 -14.53
CA ILE A 301 5.12 12.00 -15.36
C ILE A 301 4.42 13.28 -14.91
N GLU A 302 3.94 14.03 -15.89
CA GLU A 302 2.96 15.09 -15.73
C GLU A 302 1.65 14.66 -16.40
N ILE A 303 0.52 14.88 -15.73
CA ILE A 303 -0.81 14.59 -16.24
C ILE A 303 -1.71 15.83 -16.10
N GLU A 304 -2.51 16.06 -17.13
CA GLU A 304 -3.55 17.07 -17.19
C GLU A 304 -4.89 16.41 -17.57
N VAL A 305 -5.97 16.79 -16.89
CA VAL A 305 -7.33 16.33 -17.18
C VAL A 305 -8.24 17.55 -17.35
N GLU A 306 -8.91 17.64 -18.49
CA GLU A 306 -9.78 18.75 -18.86
C GLU A 306 -11.17 18.23 -19.27
N ASN A 307 -12.22 18.87 -18.76
CA ASN A 307 -13.58 18.53 -19.18
C ASN A 307 -13.81 18.94 -20.65
N ARG A 308 -14.41 18.04 -21.44
CA ARG A 308 -14.76 18.26 -22.85
C ARG A 308 -16.25 18.13 -23.12
N GLY A 309 -17.13 18.54 -22.22
CA GLY A 309 -18.60 18.59 -22.41
C GLY A 309 -19.28 17.22 -22.55
N ASN A 310 -18.87 16.38 -23.51
CA ASN A 310 -19.33 15.00 -23.73
C ASN A 310 -18.36 13.93 -23.17
N GLY A 311 -17.37 14.33 -22.39
CA GLY A 311 -16.27 13.48 -21.93
C GLY A 311 -15.19 14.26 -21.20
N ALA A 312 -14.02 13.66 -21.10
CA ALA A 312 -12.81 14.31 -20.62
C ALA A 312 -11.65 14.05 -21.58
N GLU A 313 -10.75 15.02 -21.68
CA GLU A 313 -9.46 14.86 -22.35
C GLU A 313 -8.37 14.70 -21.30
N ILE A 314 -7.56 13.66 -21.45
CA ILE A 314 -6.38 13.43 -20.62
C ILE A 314 -5.15 13.63 -21.49
N ARG A 315 -4.21 14.43 -21.00
CA ARG A 315 -2.89 14.63 -21.59
C ARG A 315 -1.85 14.16 -20.60
N TRP A 316 -0.82 13.48 -21.08
CA TRP A 316 0.33 13.16 -20.24
C TRP A 316 1.64 13.33 -20.98
N GLN A 317 2.65 13.68 -20.21
CA GLN A 317 4.02 13.77 -20.65
C GLN A 317 4.91 13.00 -19.68
N GLY A 318 5.69 12.06 -20.21
CA GLY A 318 6.61 11.25 -19.43
C GLY A 318 8.07 11.50 -19.79
N ASP A 319 8.90 11.61 -18.76
CA ASP A 319 10.36 11.49 -18.83
C ASP A 319 10.75 10.11 -18.31
N TRP A 320 10.72 9.13 -19.22
CA TRP A 320 10.88 7.72 -18.91
C TRP A 320 12.35 7.35 -18.76
N HIS A 321 12.65 6.53 -17.77
CA HIS A 321 13.99 6.00 -17.55
C HIS A 321 14.44 5.06 -18.68
N ASP A 322 13.50 4.26 -19.20
CA ASP A 322 13.72 3.26 -20.25
C ASP A 322 12.58 3.36 -21.31
N GLU A 323 12.05 2.23 -21.79
CA GLU A 323 10.85 2.23 -22.64
C GLU A 323 9.62 2.75 -21.88
N ALA A 324 8.76 3.48 -22.58
CA ALA A 324 7.52 3.99 -22.00
C ALA A 324 6.62 2.82 -21.54
N PRO A 325 6.03 2.89 -20.34
CA PRO A 325 5.16 1.83 -19.85
C PRO A 325 3.87 1.76 -20.67
N THR A 326 3.15 0.64 -20.54
CA THR A 326 1.75 0.61 -20.96
C THR A 326 0.95 1.58 -20.11
N VAL A 327 0.17 2.44 -20.76
CA VAL A 327 -0.69 3.42 -20.08
C VAL A 327 -2.14 2.96 -20.18
N GLU A 328 -2.83 2.92 -19.05
CA GLU A 328 -4.27 2.67 -19.01
C GLU A 328 -5.01 3.87 -18.45
N ILE A 329 -5.91 4.42 -19.24
CA ILE A 329 -6.76 5.51 -18.82
C ILE A 329 -8.02 4.92 -18.21
N ARG A 330 -8.25 5.24 -16.93
CA ARG A 330 -9.45 4.91 -16.20
C ARG A 330 -10.01 6.21 -15.63
N LEU A 331 -11.18 6.63 -16.10
CA LEU A 331 -11.94 7.69 -15.44
C LEU A 331 -13.24 7.11 -14.95
N ASP A 332 -13.71 7.60 -13.80
CA ASP A 332 -14.99 7.21 -13.24
C ASP A 332 -16.11 7.40 -14.26
N ASN A 333 -17.00 6.41 -14.43
CA ASN A 333 -18.08 6.42 -15.44
C ASN A 333 -17.62 6.53 -16.91
N HIS A 334 -16.37 6.25 -17.24
CA HIS A 334 -15.86 6.25 -18.62
C HIS A 334 -15.31 4.87 -19.01
N GLN A 335 -15.33 4.56 -20.31
CA GLN A 335 -14.76 3.31 -20.82
C GLN A 335 -13.22 3.35 -20.72
N PRO A 336 -12.57 2.34 -20.11
CA PRO A 336 -11.12 2.29 -20.03
C PRO A 336 -10.48 2.28 -21.41
N ARG A 337 -9.30 2.91 -21.52
CA ARG A 337 -8.51 2.92 -22.77
C ARG A 337 -7.06 2.57 -22.48
N THR A 338 -6.57 1.49 -23.09
CA THR A 338 -5.15 1.13 -23.07
C THR A 338 -4.44 1.75 -24.27
N LEU A 339 -3.32 2.41 -24.00
CA LEU A 339 -2.51 3.11 -24.99
C LEU A 339 -1.03 2.77 -24.78
N SER A 340 -0.30 2.63 -25.89
CA SER A 340 1.16 2.53 -25.90
C SER A 340 1.74 3.86 -26.37
N GLY A 341 2.70 4.42 -25.64
CA GLY A 341 3.42 5.60 -26.10
C GLY A 341 4.01 6.46 -24.98
N ALA A 342 5.09 7.18 -25.30
CA ALA A 342 5.83 7.98 -24.34
C ALA A 342 5.03 9.19 -23.83
N ASN A 343 4.31 9.87 -24.73
CA ASN A 343 3.45 11.00 -24.43
C ASN A 343 2.14 10.80 -25.17
N GLY A 344 1.05 11.38 -24.69
CA GLY A 344 -0.21 11.22 -25.40
C GLY A 344 -1.32 12.15 -24.97
N VAL A 345 -2.35 12.12 -25.80
CA VAL A 345 -3.63 12.77 -25.58
C VAL A 345 -4.70 11.73 -25.86
N ALA A 346 -5.68 11.64 -24.96
CA ALA A 346 -6.79 10.73 -25.12
C ALA A 346 -8.10 11.39 -24.71
N ASN A 347 -9.06 11.33 -25.63
CA ASN A 347 -10.44 11.67 -25.33
C ASN A 347 -11.16 10.43 -24.82
N VAL A 348 -11.82 10.55 -23.68
CA VAL A 348 -12.63 9.51 -23.08
C VAL A 348 -14.07 10.00 -23.09
N ALA A 349 -14.97 9.28 -23.76
CA ALA A 349 -16.38 9.62 -23.78
C ALA A 349 -17.06 9.16 -22.49
N ARG A 350 -18.00 9.94 -21.97
CA ARG A 350 -18.84 9.51 -20.85
C ARG A 350 -19.54 8.20 -21.22
N GLY A 351 -19.49 7.22 -20.33
CA GLY A 351 -20.26 5.99 -20.47
C GLY A 351 -21.74 6.33 -20.56
N THR A 352 -22.49 5.60 -21.40
CA THR A 352 -23.95 5.62 -21.28
C THR A 352 -24.28 4.85 -20.01
N ASN A 353 -24.77 5.54 -18.98
CA ASN A 353 -25.27 4.88 -17.77
C ASN A 353 -26.32 3.86 -18.19
N VAL A 354 -26.00 2.57 -18.09
CA VAL A 354 -27.05 1.57 -17.90
C VAL A 354 -27.43 1.72 -16.45
N GLU A 355 -28.52 2.45 -16.20
CA GLU A 355 -29.22 2.37 -14.92
C GLU A 355 -29.56 0.90 -14.69
N THR A 356 -28.75 0.18 -13.91
CA THR A 356 -29.22 -1.00 -13.19
C THR A 356 -30.23 -0.50 -12.17
N THR A 357 -31.48 -0.43 -12.64
CA THR A 357 -32.66 -0.27 -11.82
C THR A 357 -32.90 -1.56 -11.03
N ALA A 358 -33.25 -1.37 -9.76
CA ALA A 358 -33.67 -2.31 -8.70
C ALA A 358 -32.56 -2.94 -7.85
#